data_AF-A0A3D4Y922-F1
#
_entry.id   AF-A0A3D4Y922-F1
#
_cell.length_a   1.000
_cell.length_b   1.000
_cell.length_c   1.000
_cell.angle_alpha   90.00
_cell.angle_beta   90.00
_cell.angle_gamma   90.00
#
_symmetry.space_group_name_H-M   'P 1'
#
loop_
_entity.id
_entity.type
_entity.pdbx_description
1 polymer ?
#
loop_
_entity_poly.entity_id
_entity_poly.type
_entity_poly.pdbx_seq_one_letter_code
_entity_poly.pdbx_strand_id
1 'polypeptide(L)'
;MSNYVINLDQLHKQDVAQVGGKNASLGEMISALSQKGIRVPPGFATTATAYRDFLHENQLHEKINAALKTLDPTHIEELETIGQQIRTWILQAHFSENFQAEVTTAFNQLKQQDPKATFAVRSSATAEDLPDASFAGQQETYLNIDGIEAIFNAIKLVFASLYTNRAITYRIHHGFDHEKIALSAGIQKMVRSDLGASGVLFTIDTESGFDQVVFITAAYGLGETVVQGQVNPDECYIYKPNLKQNRPAILIKNLGEKAIKMIYQNNSTETSVQTVETPKADRLRFALTDEEFTELAHYGVMIETHYGQPM
;
A
#
# COMPACT_ATOMS: atom_id res chain seq x y z
N MET A 1 20.78 -0.52 -20.17
CA MET A 1 19.92 0.60 -19.75
C MET A 1 19.22 0.13 -18.49
N SER A 2 19.48 0.77 -17.35
CA SER A 2 18.79 0.44 -16.10
C SER A 2 17.32 0.84 -16.26
N ASN A 3 16.39 -0.08 -16.02
CA ASN A 3 14.95 0.21 -16.07
C ASN A 3 14.53 0.69 -14.68
N TYR A 4 14.27 1.99 -14.52
CA TYR A 4 13.93 2.58 -13.23
C TYR A 4 12.45 2.49 -12.91
N VAL A 5 11.61 2.39 -13.94
CA VAL A 5 10.16 2.25 -13.81
C VAL A 5 9.67 1.01 -14.55
N ILE A 6 8.75 0.29 -13.93
CA ILE A 6 8.07 -0.87 -14.55
C ILE A 6 6.57 -0.70 -14.36
N ASN A 7 5.79 -0.91 -15.43
CA ASN A 7 4.34 -0.89 -15.33
C ASN A 7 3.84 -2.08 -14.50
N LEU A 8 2.81 -1.88 -13.68
CA LEU A 8 2.33 -2.95 -12.79
C LEU A 8 1.85 -4.18 -13.56
N ASP A 9 1.34 -4.02 -14.79
CA ASP A 9 0.88 -5.12 -15.64
C ASP A 9 2.03 -5.98 -16.23
N GLN A 10 3.28 -5.55 -16.06
CA GLN A 10 4.49 -6.27 -16.48
C GLN A 10 5.18 -7.00 -15.32
N LEU A 11 4.66 -6.87 -14.10
CA LEU A 11 5.25 -7.47 -12.90
C LEU A 11 4.58 -8.80 -12.56
N HIS A 12 5.37 -9.68 -11.96
CA HIS A 12 4.97 -11.00 -11.49
C HIS A 12 5.43 -11.24 -10.05
N LYS A 13 4.91 -12.29 -9.42
CA LYS A 13 5.28 -12.68 -8.04
C LYS A 13 6.79 -12.89 -7.84
N GLN A 14 7.55 -13.21 -8.89
CA GLN A 14 9.00 -13.43 -8.81
C GLN A 14 9.82 -12.12 -8.74
N ASP A 15 9.21 -10.96 -9.01
CA ASP A 15 9.92 -9.68 -9.13
C ASP A 15 10.11 -8.97 -7.78
N VAL A 16 9.91 -9.66 -6.65
CA VAL A 16 10.03 -9.09 -5.30
C VAL A 16 11.38 -8.42 -5.06
N ALA A 17 12.47 -9.01 -5.52
CA ALA A 17 13.80 -8.42 -5.38
C ALA A 17 13.94 -7.07 -6.13
N GLN A 18 13.13 -6.85 -7.17
CA GLN A 18 13.17 -5.66 -8.00
C GLN A 18 12.18 -4.59 -7.54
N VAL A 19 10.99 -4.96 -7.05
CA VAL A 19 9.90 -4.00 -6.75
C VAL A 19 9.26 -4.18 -5.38
N GLY A 20 9.75 -5.09 -4.56
CA GLY A 20 9.16 -5.43 -3.26
C GLY A 20 7.87 -6.27 -3.35
N GLY A 21 7.46 -6.82 -2.22
CA GLY A 21 6.39 -7.83 -2.13
C GLY A 21 5.03 -7.30 -2.58
N LYS A 22 4.66 -6.10 -2.11
CA LYS A 22 3.37 -5.46 -2.47
C LYS A 22 3.23 -5.21 -3.97
N ASN A 23 4.21 -4.59 -4.61
CA ASN A 23 4.13 -4.28 -6.05
C ASN A 23 4.19 -5.56 -6.91
N ALA A 24 5.00 -6.55 -6.51
CA ALA A 24 5.01 -7.86 -7.17
C ALA A 24 3.65 -8.57 -7.08
N SER A 25 3.02 -8.55 -5.90
CA SER A 25 1.68 -9.11 -5.68
C SER A 25 0.59 -8.38 -6.48
N LEU A 26 0.67 -7.04 -6.56
CA LEU A 26 -0.24 -6.25 -7.42
C LEU A 26 -0.10 -6.65 -8.89
N GLY A 27 1.14 -6.78 -9.39
CA GLY A 27 1.38 -7.19 -10.76
C GLY A 27 0.94 -8.60 -11.07
N GLU A 28 1.17 -9.54 -10.16
CA GLU A 28 0.67 -10.91 -10.24
C GLU A 28 -0.86 -10.94 -10.38
N MET A 29 -1.58 -10.14 -9.58
CA MET A 29 -3.04 -10.05 -9.69
C MET A 29 -3.49 -9.43 -11.02
N ILE A 30 -2.81 -8.39 -11.50
CA ILE A 30 -3.14 -7.75 -12.79
C ILE A 30 -2.92 -8.75 -13.94
N SER A 31 -1.76 -9.41 -13.98
CA SER A 31 -1.38 -10.29 -15.08
C SER A 31 -2.17 -11.61 -15.08
N ALA A 32 -2.40 -12.22 -13.92
CA ALA A 32 -3.02 -13.55 -13.83
C ALA A 32 -4.55 -13.54 -13.60
N LEU A 33 -5.10 -12.51 -12.97
CA LEU A 33 -6.49 -12.52 -12.46
C LEU A 33 -7.41 -11.50 -13.13
N SER A 34 -6.89 -10.54 -13.91
CA SER A 34 -7.75 -9.59 -14.65
C SER A 34 -8.72 -10.28 -15.60
N GLN A 35 -8.28 -11.33 -16.30
CA GLN A 35 -9.14 -12.12 -17.20
C GLN A 35 -10.22 -12.91 -16.45
N LYS A 36 -10.03 -13.12 -15.14
CA LYS A 36 -11.01 -13.79 -14.26
C LYS A 36 -11.94 -12.80 -13.54
N GLY A 37 -11.88 -11.52 -13.90
CA GLY A 37 -12.78 -10.48 -13.39
C GLY A 37 -12.25 -9.68 -12.20
N ILE A 38 -11.06 -9.99 -11.68
CA ILE A 38 -10.45 -9.21 -10.60
C ILE A 38 -9.96 -7.87 -11.15
N ARG A 39 -10.46 -6.78 -10.59
CA ARG A 39 -10.15 -5.42 -11.04
C ARG A 39 -9.11 -4.80 -10.12
N VAL A 40 -7.87 -4.74 -10.57
CA VAL A 40 -6.79 -4.01 -9.89
C VAL A 40 -6.51 -2.72 -10.66
N PRO A 41 -6.46 -1.55 -10.00
CA PRO A 41 -6.18 -0.30 -10.70
C PRO A 41 -4.79 -0.30 -11.34
N PRO A 42 -4.65 0.29 -12.55
CA PRO A 42 -3.36 0.36 -13.23
C PRO A 42 -2.40 1.31 -12.50
N GLY A 43 -1.11 1.17 -12.79
CA GLY A 43 -0.06 1.93 -12.15
C GLY A 43 1.32 1.53 -12.67
N PHE A 44 2.34 2.07 -12.03
CA PHE A 44 3.74 1.68 -12.24
C PHE A 44 4.48 1.65 -10.90
N ALA A 45 5.62 0.97 -10.85
CA ALA A 45 6.49 0.89 -9.68
C ALA A 45 7.89 1.37 -10.03
N THR A 46 8.54 2.06 -9.09
CA THR A 46 10.00 2.30 -9.17
C THR A 46 10.77 1.05 -8.79
N THR A 47 11.96 0.85 -9.33
CA THR A 47 12.77 -0.34 -9.01
C THR A 47 13.70 -0.12 -7.81
N ALA A 48 14.11 -1.22 -7.19
CA ALA A 48 15.16 -1.25 -6.17
C ALA A 48 16.48 -0.65 -6.70
N THR A 49 16.77 -0.85 -7.99
CA THR A 49 17.89 -0.21 -8.68
C THR A 49 17.75 1.31 -8.69
N ALA A 50 16.56 1.82 -9.03
CA ALA A 50 16.31 3.27 -9.00
C ALA A 50 16.55 3.89 -7.62
N TYR A 51 16.14 3.19 -6.54
CA TYR A 51 16.41 3.63 -5.18
C TYR A 51 17.91 3.64 -4.84
N ARG A 52 18.63 2.57 -5.21
CA ARG A 52 20.08 2.46 -4.96
C ARG A 52 20.87 3.53 -5.72
N ASP A 53 20.54 3.72 -7.00
CA ASP A 53 21.19 4.72 -7.85
C ASP A 53 20.90 6.13 -7.35
N PHE A 54 19.66 6.42 -6.91
CA PHE A 54 19.31 7.68 -6.25
C PHE A 54 20.18 7.96 -5.01
N LEU A 55 20.40 6.96 -4.14
CA LEU A 55 21.27 7.15 -2.97
C LEU A 55 22.74 7.35 -3.36
N HIS A 56 23.23 6.63 -4.38
CA HIS A 56 24.61 6.70 -4.82
C HIS A 56 24.92 8.03 -5.53
N GLU A 57 24.08 8.45 -6.47
CA GLU A 57 24.22 9.71 -7.21
C GLU A 57 24.22 10.93 -6.28
N ASN A 58 23.48 10.86 -5.17
CA ASN A 58 23.43 11.92 -4.15
C ASN A 58 24.48 11.76 -3.02
N GLN A 59 25.39 10.77 -3.12
CA GLN A 59 26.39 10.46 -2.08
C GLN A 59 25.76 10.26 -0.70
N LEU A 60 24.54 9.73 -0.65
CA LEU A 60 23.79 9.49 0.57
C LEU A 60 24.08 8.12 1.15
N HIS A 61 24.38 7.13 0.32
CA HIS A 61 24.59 5.75 0.78
C HIS A 61 25.63 5.66 1.90
N GLU A 62 26.86 6.18 1.66
CA GLU A 62 27.93 6.16 2.65
C GLU A 62 27.61 7.03 3.88
N LYS A 63 26.98 8.19 3.68
CA LYS A 63 26.60 9.11 4.77
C LYS A 63 25.58 8.49 5.72
N ILE A 64 24.57 7.83 5.16
CA ILE A 64 23.52 7.14 5.92
C ILE A 64 24.13 5.97 6.69
N ASN A 65 24.95 5.14 6.04
CA ASN A 65 25.57 3.98 6.71
C ASN A 65 26.49 4.42 7.85
N ALA A 66 27.27 5.49 7.66
CA ALA A 66 28.11 6.04 8.71
C ALA A 66 27.30 6.52 9.91
N ALA A 67 26.18 7.21 9.69
CA ALA A 67 25.30 7.68 10.75
C ALA A 67 24.60 6.52 11.48
N LEU A 68 24.15 5.48 10.77
CA LEU A 68 23.47 4.33 11.37
C LEU A 68 24.44 3.40 12.12
N LYS A 69 25.71 3.33 11.72
CA LYS A 69 26.71 2.47 12.37
C LYS A 69 27.06 2.90 13.79
N THR A 70 26.95 4.19 14.09
CA THR A 70 27.23 4.75 15.42
C THR A 70 26.01 4.76 16.33
N LEU A 71 24.82 4.48 15.79
CA LEU A 71 23.56 4.58 16.50
C LEU A 71 23.37 3.43 17.49
N ASP A 72 23.14 3.77 18.75
CA ASP A 72 22.60 2.82 19.74
C ASP A 72 21.05 2.91 19.73
N PRO A 73 20.32 1.86 19.34
CA PRO A 73 18.86 1.89 19.25
C PRO A 73 18.17 2.07 20.61
N THR A 74 18.87 1.91 21.73
CA THR A 74 18.33 2.11 23.08
C THR A 74 18.28 3.59 23.49
N HIS A 75 19.03 4.46 22.79
CA HIS A 75 19.04 5.91 23.02
C HIS A 75 18.04 6.59 22.10
N ILE A 76 16.81 6.79 22.59
CA ILE A 76 15.67 7.30 21.82
C ILE A 76 15.95 8.67 21.18
N GLU A 77 16.60 9.59 21.91
CA GLU A 77 16.92 10.94 21.43
C GLU A 77 17.92 10.92 20.25
N GLU A 78 18.91 10.03 20.31
CA GLU A 78 19.90 9.86 19.25
C GLU A 78 19.24 9.25 18.00
N LEU A 79 18.39 8.23 18.19
CA LEU A 79 17.59 7.62 17.13
C LEU A 79 16.70 8.65 16.42
N GLU A 80 16.03 9.52 17.17
CA GLU A 80 15.17 10.55 16.61
C GLU A 80 15.98 11.57 15.80
N THR A 81 17.11 12.02 16.34
CA THR A 81 17.99 12.99 15.69
C THR A 81 18.58 12.42 14.38
N ILE A 82 19.15 11.22 14.44
CA ILE A 82 19.75 10.56 13.27
C ILE A 82 18.68 10.21 12.23
N GLY A 83 17.54 9.67 12.67
CA GLY A 83 16.42 9.38 11.79
C GLY A 83 15.92 10.64 11.07
N GLN A 84 15.74 11.74 11.79
CA GLN A 84 15.34 13.04 11.22
C GLN A 84 16.37 13.52 10.18
N GLN A 85 17.65 13.48 10.55
CA GLN A 85 18.75 13.93 9.69
C GLN A 85 18.79 13.15 8.37
N ILE A 86 18.68 11.82 8.42
CA ILE A 86 18.65 10.97 7.23
C ILE A 86 17.45 11.30 6.34
N ARG A 87 16.26 11.45 6.93
CA ARG A 87 15.05 11.82 6.19
C ARG A 87 15.21 13.18 5.51
N THR A 88 15.80 14.17 6.19
CA THR A 88 16.09 15.48 5.60
C THR A 88 17.04 15.37 4.40
N TRP A 89 18.10 14.56 4.49
CA TRP A 89 19.00 14.35 3.36
C TRP A 89 18.30 13.76 2.13
N ILE A 90 17.44 12.76 2.34
CA ILE A 90 16.68 12.12 1.26
C ILE A 90 15.70 13.12 0.61
N LEU A 91 15.03 13.96 1.41
CA LEU A 91 14.09 14.94 0.87
C LEU A 91 14.79 16.04 0.04
N GLN A 92 16.01 16.41 0.43
CA GLN A 92 16.83 17.42 -0.25
C GLN A 92 17.58 16.89 -1.47
N ALA A 93 17.71 15.58 -1.63
CA ALA A 93 18.37 14.96 -2.78
C ALA A 93 17.60 15.17 -4.09
N HIS A 94 18.29 15.01 -5.21
CA HIS A 94 17.72 15.21 -6.56
C HIS A 94 17.60 13.88 -7.28
N PHE A 95 16.57 13.74 -8.12
CA PHE A 95 16.47 12.60 -9.03
C PHE A 95 17.29 12.89 -10.30
N SER A 96 17.97 11.88 -10.87
CA SER A 96 18.60 12.03 -12.19
C SER A 96 17.58 12.28 -13.30
N GLU A 97 18.05 12.91 -14.38
CA GLU A 97 17.21 13.21 -15.55
C GLU A 97 16.58 11.95 -16.13
N ASN A 98 17.30 10.83 -16.15
CA ASN A 98 16.79 9.54 -16.63
C ASN A 98 15.61 9.04 -15.78
N PHE A 99 15.74 9.08 -14.44
CA PHE A 99 14.66 8.71 -13.54
C PHE A 99 13.44 9.61 -13.71
N GLN A 100 13.67 10.92 -13.79
CA GLN A 100 12.59 11.88 -13.99
C GLN A 100 11.86 11.64 -15.32
N ALA A 101 12.59 11.37 -16.40
CA ALA A 101 12.03 11.07 -17.70
C ALA A 101 11.15 9.82 -17.68
N GLU A 102 11.63 8.71 -17.12
CA GLU A 102 10.87 7.45 -17.05
C GLU A 102 9.58 7.58 -16.22
N VAL A 103 9.66 8.21 -15.04
CA VAL A 103 8.48 8.45 -14.19
C VAL A 103 7.49 9.37 -14.90
N THR A 104 7.96 10.43 -15.55
CA THR A 104 7.11 11.36 -16.31
C THR A 104 6.42 10.66 -17.47
N THR A 105 7.12 9.79 -18.20
CA THR A 105 6.54 8.99 -19.28
C THR A 105 5.44 8.07 -18.77
N ALA A 106 5.70 7.29 -17.71
CA ALA A 106 4.70 6.38 -17.14
C ALA A 106 3.49 7.14 -16.56
N PHE A 107 3.72 8.25 -15.87
CA PHE A 107 2.67 9.14 -15.37
C PHE A 107 1.80 9.70 -16.50
N ASN A 108 2.41 10.21 -17.56
CA ASN A 108 1.69 10.78 -18.70
C ASN A 108 0.87 9.72 -19.44
N GLN A 109 1.35 8.48 -19.55
CA GLN A 109 0.57 7.38 -20.12
C GLN A 109 -0.72 7.13 -19.33
N LEU A 110 -0.66 7.12 -17.99
CA LEU A 110 -1.85 6.95 -17.15
C LEU A 110 -2.79 8.17 -17.23
N LYS A 111 -2.25 9.39 -17.24
CA LYS A 111 -3.04 10.63 -17.40
C LYS A 111 -3.67 10.77 -18.78
N GLN A 112 -3.06 10.24 -19.83
CA GLN A 112 -3.67 10.20 -21.17
C GLN A 112 -4.92 9.32 -21.19
N GLN A 113 -4.92 8.22 -20.45
CA GLN A 113 -6.09 7.34 -20.34
C GLN A 113 -7.19 7.94 -19.46
N ASP A 114 -6.81 8.67 -18.40
CA ASP A 114 -7.74 9.38 -17.53
C ASP A 114 -7.13 10.69 -17.00
N PRO A 115 -7.45 11.84 -17.63
CA PRO A 115 -6.90 13.14 -17.24
C PRO A 115 -7.22 13.55 -15.80
N LYS A 116 -8.32 13.04 -15.24
CA LYS A 116 -8.79 13.33 -13.88
C LYS A 116 -8.28 12.34 -12.84
N ALA A 117 -7.49 11.34 -13.24
CA ALA A 117 -6.94 10.36 -12.32
C ALA A 117 -6.02 11.03 -11.29
N THR A 118 -6.21 10.67 -10.03
CA THR A 118 -5.23 10.92 -8.96
C THR A 118 -4.60 9.60 -8.55
N PHE A 119 -3.50 9.64 -7.81
CA PHE A 119 -2.67 8.47 -7.57
C PHE A 119 -2.41 8.25 -6.07
N ALA A 120 -2.31 6.98 -5.69
CA ALA A 120 -1.72 6.55 -4.44
C ALA A 120 -0.23 6.26 -4.67
N VAL A 121 0.63 6.73 -3.77
CA VAL A 121 2.06 6.39 -3.75
C VAL A 121 2.32 5.58 -2.49
N ARG A 122 2.67 4.31 -2.67
CA ARG A 122 2.80 3.32 -1.59
C ARG A 122 4.20 2.74 -1.57
N SER A 123 4.73 2.55 -0.37
CA SER A 123 5.97 1.80 -0.16
C SER A 123 5.76 0.30 -0.43
N SER A 124 6.80 -0.33 -0.98
CA SER A 124 6.90 -1.76 -1.23
C SER A 124 8.36 -2.18 -0.98
N ALA A 125 8.64 -2.83 0.15
CA ALA A 125 10.00 -3.16 0.54
C ALA A 125 10.44 -4.51 -0.04
N THR A 126 11.72 -4.61 -0.42
CA THR A 126 12.32 -5.83 -0.98
C THR A 126 12.53 -6.97 0.04
N ALA A 127 12.39 -6.67 1.33
CA ALA A 127 12.60 -7.62 2.44
C ALA A 127 11.28 -8.12 3.08
N GLU A 128 10.12 -7.93 2.42
CA GLU A 128 8.80 -8.34 2.92
C GLU A 128 8.58 -9.86 2.95
N ASP A 129 9.43 -10.64 2.26
CA ASP A 129 9.29 -12.10 2.12
C ASP A 129 9.97 -12.94 3.23
N LEU A 130 10.52 -12.29 4.26
CA LEU A 130 10.93 -13.05 5.44
C LEU A 130 9.66 -13.43 6.24
N PRO A 131 9.48 -14.70 6.65
CA PRO A 131 8.26 -15.19 7.28
C PRO A 131 7.75 -14.37 8.47
N ASP A 132 8.65 -13.65 9.14
CA ASP A 132 8.38 -12.82 10.33
C ASP A 132 8.48 -11.30 10.05
N ALA A 133 8.72 -10.89 8.80
CA ALA A 133 8.95 -9.49 8.41
C ALA A 133 7.72 -8.81 7.82
N SER A 134 6.62 -8.79 8.57
CA SER A 134 5.51 -7.90 8.22
C SER A 134 5.91 -6.46 8.56
N PHE A 135 6.44 -5.71 7.59
CA PHE A 135 6.49 -4.24 7.65
C PHE A 135 5.09 -3.59 7.57
N ALA A 136 4.03 -4.40 7.70
CA ALA A 136 2.63 -3.98 7.73
C ALA A 136 2.40 -2.91 8.81
N GLY A 137 1.77 -1.80 8.40
CA GLY A 137 1.45 -0.68 9.29
C GLY A 137 2.64 0.21 9.70
N GLN A 138 3.80 0.09 9.05
CA GLN A 138 4.97 0.97 9.30
C GLN A 138 5.38 1.81 8.08
N GLN A 139 4.62 1.71 7.00
CA GLN A 139 5.01 2.12 5.66
C GLN A 139 4.11 3.26 5.19
N GLU A 140 4.74 4.40 4.85
CA GLU A 140 4.04 5.62 4.45
C GLU A 140 3.28 5.39 3.13
N THR A 141 2.01 5.81 3.14
CA THR A 141 1.11 5.80 1.99
C THR A 141 0.55 7.21 1.80
N TYR A 142 0.71 7.74 0.59
CA TYR A 142 0.18 9.05 0.22
C TYR A 142 -0.97 8.85 -0.77
N LEU A 143 -2.15 9.36 -0.45
CA LEU A 143 -3.38 9.16 -1.23
C LEU A 143 -3.74 10.43 -2.01
N ASN A 144 -4.54 10.30 -3.06
CA ASN A 144 -5.09 11.42 -3.83
C ASN A 144 -4.03 12.44 -4.31
N ILE A 145 -2.87 11.95 -4.76
CA ILE A 145 -1.79 12.79 -5.30
C ILE A 145 -2.09 13.14 -6.76
N ASP A 146 -2.00 14.42 -7.10
CA ASP A 146 -2.20 14.94 -8.45
C ASP A 146 -1.04 15.82 -8.89
N GLY A 147 -0.60 15.67 -10.14
CA GLY A 147 0.53 16.38 -10.73
C GLY A 147 1.88 15.68 -10.56
N ILE A 148 2.73 15.80 -11.58
CA ILE A 148 4.02 15.12 -11.66
C ILE A 148 4.99 15.52 -10.54
N GLU A 149 5.03 16.80 -10.18
CA GLU A 149 5.87 17.30 -9.08
C GLU A 149 5.45 16.70 -7.73
N ALA A 150 4.14 16.56 -7.50
CA ALA A 150 3.61 15.95 -6.29
C ALA A 150 3.94 14.45 -6.23
N ILE A 151 3.97 13.76 -7.38
CA ILE A 151 4.43 12.36 -7.48
C ILE A 151 5.91 12.25 -7.10
N PHE A 152 6.79 13.10 -7.63
CA PHE A 152 8.20 13.09 -7.24
C PHE A 152 8.40 13.33 -5.75
N ASN A 153 7.68 14.30 -5.18
CA ASN A 153 7.72 14.57 -3.74
C ASN A 153 7.22 13.37 -2.93
N ALA A 154 6.12 12.74 -3.33
CA ALA A 154 5.60 11.55 -2.68
C ALA A 154 6.57 10.35 -2.78
N ILE A 155 7.29 10.17 -3.90
CA ILE A 155 8.33 9.14 -4.03
C ILE A 155 9.47 9.39 -3.04
N LYS A 156 9.93 10.65 -2.90
CA LYS A 156 10.97 11.00 -1.90
C LYS A 156 10.51 10.71 -0.47
N LEU A 157 9.26 11.05 -0.15
CA LEU A 157 8.67 10.77 1.15
C LEU A 157 8.61 9.26 1.43
N VAL A 158 8.19 8.47 0.43
CA VAL A 158 8.26 7.01 0.49
C VAL A 158 9.69 6.53 0.73
N PHE A 159 10.68 7.02 -0.03
CA PHE A 159 12.09 6.66 0.17
C PHE A 159 12.60 7.03 1.57
N ALA A 160 12.18 8.17 2.11
CA ALA A 160 12.52 8.61 3.46
C ALA A 160 11.85 7.77 4.55
N SER A 161 10.67 7.19 4.28
CA SER A 161 9.92 6.35 5.23
C SER A 161 10.70 5.12 5.70
N LEU A 162 11.66 4.65 4.89
CA LEU A 162 12.56 3.57 5.31
C LEU A 162 13.36 3.96 6.56
N TYR A 163 13.58 5.25 6.82
CA TYR A 163 14.36 5.75 7.95
C TYR A 163 13.49 6.45 9.00
N THR A 164 12.24 6.02 9.16
CA THR A 164 11.48 6.34 10.37
C THR A 164 12.10 5.65 11.58
N ASN A 165 11.91 6.22 12.77
CA ASN A 165 12.48 5.69 14.01
C ASN A 165 12.05 4.22 14.22
N ARG A 166 10.75 3.95 13.98
CA ARG A 166 10.18 2.59 14.06
C ARG A 166 10.83 1.63 13.06
N ALA A 167 11.02 2.05 11.81
CA ALA A 167 11.63 1.20 10.79
C ALA A 167 13.12 0.92 11.05
N ILE A 168 13.87 1.90 11.58
CA ILE A 168 15.27 1.74 11.99
C ILE A 168 15.36 0.73 13.15
N THR A 169 14.61 0.97 14.23
CA THR A 169 14.56 0.08 15.40
C THR A 169 14.17 -1.34 15.03
N TYR A 170 13.15 -1.50 14.19
CA TYR A 170 12.69 -2.81 13.72
C TYR A 170 13.82 -3.60 13.03
N ARG A 171 14.56 -2.94 12.13
CA ARG A 171 15.69 -3.58 11.44
C ARG A 171 16.82 -3.96 12.36
N ILE A 172 17.18 -3.10 13.31
CA ILE A 172 18.27 -3.38 14.25
C ILE A 172 17.90 -4.59 15.13
N HIS A 173 16.67 -4.65 15.64
CA HIS A 173 16.22 -5.78 16.47
C HIS A 173 16.21 -7.12 15.73
N HIS A 174 15.94 -7.12 14.42
CA HIS A 174 15.93 -8.33 13.60
C HIS A 174 17.28 -8.62 12.94
N GLY A 175 18.33 -7.83 13.24
CA GLY A 175 19.66 -8.01 12.68
C GLY A 175 19.72 -7.77 11.17
N PHE A 176 18.81 -6.96 10.62
CA PHE A 176 18.82 -6.63 9.21
C PHE A 176 19.91 -5.62 8.87
N ASP A 177 20.68 -5.97 7.84
CA ASP A 177 21.66 -5.07 7.26
C ASP A 177 20.96 -3.90 6.56
N HIS A 178 21.19 -2.69 7.08
CA HIS A 178 20.64 -1.46 6.53
C HIS A 178 21.02 -1.26 5.06
N GLU A 179 22.18 -1.78 4.63
CA GLU A 179 22.72 -1.59 3.29
C GLU A 179 21.99 -2.42 2.22
N LYS A 180 21.36 -3.53 2.63
CA LYS A 180 20.77 -4.49 1.70
C LYS A 180 19.32 -4.20 1.35
N ILE A 181 18.66 -3.36 2.13
CA ILE A 181 17.23 -3.09 1.97
C ILE A 181 17.04 -1.96 0.97
N ALA A 182 16.31 -2.26 -0.10
CA ALA A 182 15.83 -1.27 -1.05
C ALA A 182 14.31 -1.15 -0.95
N LEU A 183 13.82 0.04 -1.31
CA LEU A 183 12.41 0.37 -1.31
C LEU A 183 11.94 0.73 -2.72
N SER A 184 10.84 0.12 -3.14
CA SER A 184 10.10 0.50 -4.33
C SER A 184 8.92 1.37 -3.94
N ALA A 185 8.62 2.37 -4.76
CA ALA A 185 7.39 3.16 -4.67
C ALA A 185 6.42 2.67 -5.75
N GLY A 186 5.26 2.16 -5.34
CA GLY A 186 4.15 1.84 -6.24
C GLY A 186 3.24 3.06 -6.41
N ILE A 187 3.11 3.54 -7.64
CA ILE A 187 2.23 4.64 -8.05
C ILE A 187 1.02 4.00 -8.72
N GLN A 188 -0.11 3.97 -8.02
CA GLN A 188 -1.33 3.31 -8.48
C GLN A 188 -2.47 4.32 -8.62
N LYS A 189 -3.26 4.19 -9.69
CA LYS A 189 -4.47 5.00 -9.88
C LYS A 189 -5.42 4.83 -8.69
N MET A 190 -5.91 5.94 -8.14
CA MET A 190 -6.88 5.92 -7.05
C MET A 190 -8.25 5.42 -7.52
N VAL A 191 -8.88 4.62 -6.67
CA VAL A 191 -10.30 4.26 -6.79
C VAL A 191 -11.14 5.30 -6.05
N ARG A 192 -12.31 5.65 -6.59
CA ARG A 192 -13.22 6.65 -6.02
C ARG A 192 -14.05 6.12 -4.83
N SER A 193 -13.41 5.39 -3.91
CA SER A 193 -14.06 4.93 -2.68
C SER A 193 -14.34 6.09 -1.70
N ASP A 194 -13.77 7.27 -1.92
CA ASP A 194 -14.19 8.53 -1.27
C ASP A 194 -15.69 8.81 -1.44
N LEU A 195 -16.27 8.34 -2.55
CA LEU A 195 -17.70 8.45 -2.87
C LEU A 195 -18.50 7.17 -2.56
N GLY A 196 -17.86 6.13 -2.04
CA GLY A 196 -18.46 4.83 -1.81
C GLY A 196 -17.96 4.19 -0.52
N ALA A 197 -17.57 2.92 -0.61
CA ALA A 197 -17.06 2.13 0.50
C ALA A 197 -15.73 1.47 0.14
N SER A 198 -14.99 1.07 1.18
CA SER A 198 -13.79 0.25 1.08
C SER A 198 -13.58 -0.51 2.38
N GLY A 199 -12.63 -1.44 2.38
CA GLY A 199 -12.49 -2.36 3.49
C GLY A 199 -11.35 -3.35 3.30
N VAL A 200 -11.29 -4.33 4.20
CA VAL A 200 -10.30 -5.40 4.19
C VAL A 200 -11.02 -6.75 4.14
N LEU A 201 -10.47 -7.67 3.37
CA LEU A 201 -10.96 -9.04 3.25
C LEU A 201 -9.86 -9.99 3.69
N PHE A 202 -10.21 -10.94 4.53
CA PHE A 202 -9.36 -12.07 4.90
C PHE A 202 -10.03 -13.36 4.43
N THR A 203 -9.27 -14.27 3.83
CA THR A 203 -9.79 -15.59 3.44
C THR A 203 -9.74 -16.61 4.58
N ILE A 204 -9.61 -16.15 5.81
CA ILE A 204 -9.60 -16.96 7.02
C ILE A 204 -10.22 -16.13 8.15
N ASP A 205 -10.83 -16.79 9.13
CA ASP A 205 -11.12 -16.12 10.39
C ASP A 205 -9.82 -15.84 11.14
N THR A 206 -9.48 -14.56 11.28
CA THR A 206 -8.23 -14.11 11.91
C THR A 206 -8.18 -14.37 13.41
N GLU A 207 -9.32 -14.60 14.07
CA GLU A 207 -9.36 -14.87 15.51
C GLU A 207 -9.17 -16.36 15.82
N SER A 208 -9.88 -17.24 15.11
CA SER A 208 -9.84 -18.69 15.37
C SER A 208 -8.91 -19.48 14.45
N GLY A 209 -8.50 -18.91 13.32
CA GLY A 209 -7.81 -19.64 12.26
C GLY A 209 -8.72 -20.55 11.43
N PHE A 210 -10.04 -20.40 11.51
CA PHE A 210 -10.98 -21.19 10.73
C PHE A 210 -10.96 -20.80 9.24
N ASP A 211 -10.49 -21.72 8.39
CA ASP A 211 -10.19 -21.48 6.97
C ASP A 211 -11.39 -21.68 6.03
N GLN A 212 -12.57 -22.01 6.54
CA GLN A 212 -13.78 -22.22 5.72
C GLN A 212 -14.65 -20.98 5.58
N VAL A 213 -14.19 -19.83 6.08
CA VAL A 213 -14.90 -18.55 5.97
C VAL A 213 -14.05 -17.49 5.31
N VAL A 214 -14.72 -16.54 4.67
CA VAL A 214 -14.16 -15.25 4.27
C VAL A 214 -14.70 -14.21 5.24
N PHE A 215 -13.81 -13.45 5.85
CA PHE A 215 -14.14 -12.34 6.74
C PHE A 215 -13.94 -11.02 5.99
N ILE A 216 -15.00 -10.23 5.86
CA ILE A 216 -14.98 -8.95 5.15
C ILE A 216 -15.35 -7.85 6.14
N THR A 217 -14.49 -6.83 6.22
CA THR A 217 -14.80 -5.57 6.88
C THR A 217 -15.06 -4.48 5.84
N ALA A 218 -16.00 -3.56 6.10
CA ALA A 218 -16.28 -2.45 5.19
C ALA A 218 -16.73 -1.17 5.90
N ALA A 219 -16.24 -0.01 5.44
CA ALA A 219 -16.69 1.29 5.88
C ALA A 219 -16.77 2.27 4.70
N TYR A 220 -17.43 3.41 4.89
CA TYR A 220 -17.50 4.45 3.88
C TYR A 220 -16.16 5.20 3.72
N GLY A 221 -15.89 5.69 2.52
CA GLY A 221 -14.69 6.46 2.21
C GLY A 221 -13.48 5.61 1.83
N LEU A 222 -12.30 6.23 1.85
CA LEU A 222 -11.02 5.59 1.58
C LEU A 222 -10.64 4.58 2.69
N GLY A 223 -9.97 3.49 2.30
CA GLY A 223 -9.78 2.32 3.17
C GLY A 223 -8.77 2.49 4.29
N GLU A 224 -8.01 3.59 4.27
CA GLU A 224 -6.98 3.88 5.25
C GLU A 224 -7.55 3.92 6.68
N THR A 225 -8.78 4.42 6.87
CA THR A 225 -9.40 4.46 8.21
C THR A 225 -9.68 3.06 8.77
N VAL A 226 -9.99 2.09 7.90
CA VAL A 226 -10.21 0.69 8.28
C VAL A 226 -8.88 0.03 8.59
N VAL A 227 -7.89 0.18 7.70
CA VAL A 227 -6.55 -0.42 7.85
C VAL A 227 -5.83 0.09 9.11
N GLN A 228 -6.01 1.36 9.46
CA GLN A 228 -5.44 1.98 10.66
C GLN A 228 -6.27 1.76 11.94
N GLY A 229 -7.41 1.04 11.86
CA GLY A 229 -8.29 0.79 13.00
C GLY A 229 -8.94 2.05 13.59
N GLN A 230 -9.07 3.13 12.80
CA GLN A 230 -9.65 4.40 13.25
C GLN A 230 -11.18 4.40 13.22
N VAL A 231 -11.78 3.49 12.45
CA VAL A 231 -13.22 3.35 12.31
C VAL A 231 -13.64 1.93 12.68
N ASN A 232 -14.78 1.79 13.34
CA ASN A 232 -15.44 0.50 13.54
C ASN A 232 -16.27 0.14 12.28
N PRO A 233 -15.80 -0.79 11.44
CA PRO A 233 -16.43 -1.10 10.15
C PRO A 233 -17.61 -2.07 10.32
N ASP A 234 -18.41 -2.23 9.26
CA ASP A 234 -19.28 -3.39 9.15
C ASP A 234 -18.46 -4.66 9.01
N GLU A 235 -18.99 -5.76 9.51
CA GLU A 235 -18.36 -7.07 9.46
C GLU A 235 -19.30 -8.08 8.80
N CYS A 236 -18.76 -8.95 7.95
CA CYS A 236 -19.51 -10.00 7.27
C CYS A 236 -18.67 -11.28 7.20
N TYR A 237 -19.24 -12.38 7.66
CA TYR A 237 -18.67 -13.72 7.54
C TYR A 237 -19.39 -14.51 6.46
N ILE A 238 -18.63 -15.05 5.51
CA ILE A 238 -19.16 -15.77 4.35
C ILE A 238 -18.59 -17.18 4.29
N TYR A 239 -19.46 -18.19 4.23
CA TYR A 239 -19.08 -19.60 4.22
C TYR A 239 -18.62 -20.05 2.83
N LYS A 240 -17.34 -20.38 2.69
CA LYS A 240 -16.73 -20.78 1.41
C LYS A 240 -17.42 -21.97 0.74
N PRO A 241 -17.83 -23.04 1.45
CA PRO A 241 -18.50 -24.18 0.81
C PRO A 241 -19.84 -23.82 0.16
N ASN A 242 -20.65 -22.95 0.78
CA ASN A 242 -21.89 -22.47 0.16
C ASN A 242 -21.62 -21.55 -1.03
N LEU A 243 -20.62 -20.67 -0.90
CA LEU A 243 -20.19 -19.77 -1.97
C LEU A 243 -19.80 -20.55 -3.24
N LYS A 244 -18.97 -21.60 -3.09
CA LYS A 244 -18.56 -22.49 -4.19
C LYS A 244 -19.73 -23.22 -4.87
N GLN A 245 -20.84 -23.41 -4.15
CA GLN A 245 -22.06 -24.05 -4.65
C GLN A 245 -23.10 -23.04 -5.18
N ASN A 246 -22.76 -21.75 -5.27
CA ASN A 246 -23.67 -20.66 -5.62
C ASN A 246 -24.94 -20.62 -4.74
N ARG A 247 -24.78 -20.91 -3.44
CA ARG A 247 -25.86 -20.85 -2.43
C ARG A 247 -25.65 -19.62 -1.54
N PRO A 248 -26.72 -19.12 -0.88
CA PRO A 248 -26.57 -18.09 0.15
C PRO A 248 -25.51 -18.50 1.18
N ALA A 249 -24.49 -17.66 1.32
CA ALA A 249 -23.27 -17.99 2.06
C ALA A 249 -23.00 -17.05 3.24
N ILE A 250 -23.72 -15.94 3.37
CA ILE A 250 -23.59 -15.02 4.50
C ILE A 250 -24.06 -15.73 5.78
N LEU A 251 -23.17 -15.85 6.75
CA LEU A 251 -23.42 -16.46 8.05
C LEU A 251 -23.82 -15.41 9.09
N ILE A 252 -23.02 -14.34 9.16
CA ILE A 252 -23.13 -13.29 10.18
C ILE A 252 -22.86 -11.95 9.51
N LYS A 253 -23.66 -10.94 9.86
CA LYS A 253 -23.42 -9.54 9.50
C LYS A 253 -23.58 -8.65 10.75
N ASN A 254 -22.52 -7.95 11.12
CA ASN A 254 -22.54 -6.97 12.21
C ASN A 254 -22.45 -5.57 11.63
N LEU A 255 -23.37 -4.69 12.07
CA LEU A 255 -23.37 -3.29 11.68
C LEU A 255 -22.35 -2.52 12.53
N GLY A 256 -21.33 -1.97 11.89
CA GLY A 256 -20.35 -1.09 12.53
C GLY A 256 -20.88 0.32 12.70
N GLU A 257 -20.30 1.05 13.66
CA GLU A 257 -20.68 2.45 13.91
C GLU A 257 -20.38 3.36 12.71
N LYS A 258 -19.27 3.11 12.00
CA LYS A 258 -18.81 3.87 10.83
C LYS A 258 -18.83 5.39 11.06
N ALA A 259 -18.41 5.83 12.26
CA ALA A 259 -18.57 7.21 12.71
C ALA A 259 -17.88 8.25 11.83
N ILE A 260 -16.75 7.88 11.24
CA ILE A 260 -15.92 8.72 10.38
C ILE A 260 -15.67 8.05 9.04
N LYS A 261 -15.35 8.86 8.02
CA LYS A 261 -14.88 8.41 6.71
C LYS A 261 -13.81 9.34 6.16
N MET A 262 -12.85 8.79 5.43
CA MET A 262 -11.84 9.58 4.75
C MET A 262 -12.28 9.89 3.31
N ILE A 263 -12.19 11.15 2.92
CA ILE A 263 -12.58 11.65 1.60
C ILE A 263 -11.46 12.50 0.99
N TYR A 264 -11.59 12.81 -0.29
CA TYR A 264 -10.67 13.73 -0.96
C TYR A 264 -10.80 15.12 -0.38
N GLN A 265 -9.65 15.78 -0.21
CA GLN A 265 -9.57 17.18 0.15
C GLN A 265 -9.17 17.98 -1.08
N ASN A 266 -10.11 18.72 -1.64
CA ASN A 266 -9.82 19.70 -2.67
C ASN A 266 -9.40 21.01 -1.94
N ASN A 267 -8.24 21.58 -2.28
CA ASN A 267 -7.75 22.91 -1.85
C ASN A 267 -6.87 22.99 -0.58
N SER A 268 -6.06 21.98 -0.26
CA SER A 268 -5.00 22.09 0.77
C SER A 268 -3.63 21.83 0.15
N THR A 269 -2.63 22.63 0.55
CA THR A 269 -1.23 22.44 0.16
C THR A 269 -0.50 21.41 1.02
N GLU A 270 -1.10 20.98 2.14
CA GLU A 270 -0.46 20.10 3.13
C GLU A 270 -1.01 18.67 3.12
N THR A 271 -2.32 18.50 2.88
CA THR A 271 -3.01 17.19 2.92
C THR A 271 -4.01 17.06 1.77
N SER A 272 -3.91 15.95 1.04
CA SER A 272 -4.76 15.61 -0.11
C SER A 272 -6.05 14.87 0.27
N VAL A 273 -6.18 14.47 1.54
CA VAL A 273 -7.31 13.74 2.10
C VAL A 273 -7.68 14.32 3.46
N GLN A 274 -8.95 14.17 3.84
CA GLN A 274 -9.46 14.59 5.14
C GLN A 274 -10.42 13.56 5.71
N THR A 275 -10.42 13.44 7.03
CA THR A 275 -11.38 12.62 7.77
C THR A 275 -12.56 13.49 8.18
N VAL A 276 -13.77 13.05 7.82
CA VAL A 276 -15.02 13.74 8.13
C VAL A 276 -15.98 12.80 8.86
N GLU A 277 -16.94 13.36 9.57
CA GLU A 277 -18.03 12.58 10.15
C GLU A 277 -18.92 11.97 9.07
N THR A 278 -19.27 10.71 9.24
CA THR A 278 -20.26 10.02 8.39
C THR A 278 -21.66 10.52 8.74
N PRO A 279 -22.55 10.83 7.78
CA PRO A 279 -23.94 11.18 8.07
C PRO A 279 -24.65 10.10 8.90
N LYS A 280 -25.46 10.51 9.89
CA LYS A 280 -26.16 9.56 10.77
C LYS A 280 -27.02 8.54 10.03
N ALA A 281 -27.63 8.93 8.91
CA ALA A 281 -28.45 8.03 8.09
C ALA A 281 -27.63 6.89 7.46
N ASP A 282 -26.37 7.17 7.09
CA ASP A 282 -25.46 6.19 6.49
C ASP A 282 -24.91 5.24 7.57
N ARG A 283 -24.62 5.74 8.78
CA ARG A 283 -24.16 4.90 9.92
C ARG A 283 -25.12 3.77 10.26
N LEU A 284 -26.42 3.97 10.05
CA LEU A 284 -27.48 3.00 10.31
C LEU A 284 -27.66 1.95 9.20
N ARG A 285 -26.83 2.00 8.15
CA ARG A 285 -26.88 1.08 7.01
C ARG A 285 -25.56 0.35 6.87
N PHE A 286 -25.62 -0.84 6.25
CA PHE A 286 -24.41 -1.50 5.80
C PHE A 286 -23.78 -0.70 4.65
N ALA A 287 -22.46 -0.58 4.67
CA ALA A 287 -21.66 0.10 3.65
C ALA A 287 -21.70 -0.62 2.30
N LEU A 288 -21.94 -1.94 2.33
CA LEU A 288 -22.06 -2.81 1.15
C LEU A 288 -23.40 -3.57 1.18
N THR A 289 -23.89 -3.93 -0.01
CA THR A 289 -25.03 -4.84 -0.16
C THR A 289 -24.61 -6.31 0.00
N ASP A 290 -25.59 -7.20 0.16
CA ASP A 290 -25.33 -8.65 0.28
C ASP A 290 -24.69 -9.21 -0.99
N GLU A 291 -25.09 -8.68 -2.15
CA GLU A 291 -24.50 -9.01 -3.45
C GLU A 291 -23.03 -8.57 -3.53
N GLU A 292 -22.72 -7.34 -3.08
CA GLU A 292 -21.35 -6.83 -3.06
C GLU A 292 -20.46 -7.63 -2.10
N PHE A 293 -20.95 -7.95 -0.91
CA PHE A 293 -20.25 -8.85 0.02
C PHE A 293 -19.97 -10.22 -0.61
N THR A 294 -20.97 -10.79 -1.29
CA THR A 294 -20.85 -12.09 -1.96
C THR A 294 -19.88 -12.02 -3.15
N GLU A 295 -19.89 -10.95 -3.94
CA GLU A 295 -18.95 -10.71 -5.05
C GLU A 295 -17.51 -10.60 -4.54
N LEU A 296 -17.29 -9.81 -3.49
CA LEU A 296 -15.98 -9.67 -2.85
C LEU A 296 -15.46 -11.00 -2.31
N ALA A 297 -16.32 -11.84 -1.72
CA ALA A 297 -15.93 -13.16 -1.27
C ALA A 297 -15.50 -14.08 -2.42
N HIS A 298 -16.14 -14.00 -3.58
CA HIS A 298 -15.70 -14.74 -4.78
C HIS A 298 -14.31 -14.29 -5.22
N TYR A 299 -14.03 -12.98 -5.21
CA TYR A 299 -12.68 -12.47 -5.49
C TYR A 299 -11.66 -12.99 -4.47
N GLY A 300 -11.98 -12.93 -3.17
CA GLY A 300 -11.11 -13.45 -2.11
C GLY A 300 -10.74 -14.92 -2.31
N VAL A 301 -11.74 -15.80 -2.52
CA VAL A 301 -11.50 -17.23 -2.78
C VAL A 301 -10.70 -17.47 -4.06
N MET A 302 -10.91 -16.65 -5.10
CA MET A 302 -10.15 -16.74 -6.34
C MET A 302 -8.67 -16.36 -6.14
N ILE A 303 -8.39 -15.32 -5.37
CA ILE A 303 -7.03 -14.89 -5.02
C ILE A 303 -6.35 -15.96 -4.16
N GLU A 304 -7.01 -16.44 -3.09
CA GLU A 304 -6.50 -17.54 -2.25
C GLU A 304 -6.17 -18.79 -3.08
N THR A 305 -7.05 -19.17 -4.00
CA THR A 305 -6.80 -20.33 -4.88
C THR A 305 -5.58 -20.12 -5.78
N HIS A 306 -5.35 -18.91 -6.25
CA HIS A 306 -4.20 -18.55 -7.08
C HIS A 306 -2.88 -18.60 -6.29
N TYR A 307 -2.88 -18.02 -5.09
CA TYR A 307 -1.69 -17.96 -4.25
C TYR A 307 -1.41 -19.26 -3.47
N GLY A 308 -2.42 -20.13 -3.32
CA GLY A 308 -2.32 -21.41 -2.62
C GLY A 308 -2.20 -21.29 -1.11
N GLN A 309 -2.58 -20.14 -0.54
CA GLN A 309 -2.49 -19.84 0.89
C GLN A 309 -3.56 -18.82 1.30
N PRO A 310 -3.92 -18.72 2.60
CA PRO A 310 -4.78 -17.67 3.10
C PRO A 310 -4.23 -16.28 2.77
N MET A 311 -5.15 -15.35 2.44
CA MET A 311 -4.86 -13.98 2.03
C MET A 311 -5.51 -12.98 2.97
#